data_AF-A0AAU5WN00-F1
#
_entry.id   AF-A0AAU5WN00-F1
#
_cell.length_a   1.000
_cell.length_b   1.000
_cell.length_c   1.000
_cell.angle_alpha   90.00
_cell.angle_beta   90.00
_cell.angle_gamma   90.00
#
_symmetry.space_group_name_H-M   'P 1'
#
loop_
_entity.id
_entity.type
_entity.pdbx_description
1 polymer ?
#
loop_
_entity_poly.entity_id
_entity_poly.type
_entity_poly.pdbx_seq_one_letter_code
_entity_poly.pdbx_strand_id
1 'polypeptide(L)' 'MRRKSEGAVWMAGGCTGWYLDRDGANRAAWPASTVNYWLRTRRLDPADFEVERLEQPAGRP' A
#
# COMPACT_ATOMS: atom_id res chain seq x y z
N MET A 1 -1.03 -10.53 1.61
CA MET A 1 -1.67 -9.26 2.01
C MET A 1 -3.18 -9.41 1.95
N ARG A 2 -3.77 -9.57 0.77
CA ARG A 2 -5.22 -9.75 0.56
C ARG A 2 -5.90 -10.74 1.53
N ARG A 3 -5.43 -11.98 1.59
CA ARG A 3 -5.96 -13.01 2.51
C ARG A 3 -5.93 -12.59 3.99
N LYS A 4 -4.92 -11.82 4.40
CA LYS A 4 -4.83 -11.34 5.80
C LYS A 4 -5.83 -10.22 6.09
N SER A 5 -6.26 -9.48 5.06
CA SER A 5 -7.22 -8.37 5.20
C SER A 5 -8.67 -8.87 5.32
N GLU A 6 -9.00 -10.07 4.84
CA GLU A 6 -10.39 -10.59 4.74
C GLU A 6 -11.14 -10.60 6.08
N GLY A 7 -10.46 -10.86 7.20
CA GLY A 7 -11.07 -10.85 8.54
C GLY A 7 -11.03 -9.50 9.26
N ALA A 8 -10.46 -8.46 8.64
CA ALA A 8 -10.37 -7.14 9.26
C ALA A 8 -11.71 -6.40 9.18
N VAL A 9 -11.99 -5.52 10.15
CA VAL A 9 -13.21 -4.69 10.20
C VAL A 9 -13.42 -3.88 8.90
N TRP A 10 -12.33 -3.50 8.23
CA TRP A 10 -12.35 -2.77 6.97
C TRP A 10 -12.85 -3.58 5.77
N MET A 11 -12.95 -4.91 5.89
CA MET A 11 -13.51 -5.83 4.89
C MET A 11 -14.84 -6.45 5.37
N ALA A 12 -14.91 -6.83 6.65
CA ALA A 12 -16.05 -7.57 7.20
C ALA A 12 -17.23 -6.68 7.66
N GLY A 13 -17.06 -5.36 7.72
CA GLY A 13 -18.00 -4.42 8.31
C GLY A 13 -19.24 -4.04 7.46
N GLY A 14 -19.44 -4.63 6.28
CA GLY A 14 -20.67 -4.47 5.48
C GLY A 14 -20.88 -3.12 4.78
N CYS A 15 -20.08 -2.09 5.07
CA CYS A 15 -20.09 -0.82 4.35
C CYS A 15 -18.97 -0.76 3.29
N THR A 16 -19.28 -0.24 2.10
CA THR A 16 -18.29 0.17 1.09
C THR A 16 -17.57 1.43 1.60
N GLY A 17 -16.63 1.24 2.52
CA GLY A 17 -15.83 2.30 3.09
C GLY A 17 -14.65 2.69 2.20
N TRP A 18 -13.98 3.79 2.56
CA TRP A 18 -12.87 4.38 1.81
C TRP A 18 -11.73 3.41 1.44
N TYR A 19 -11.52 2.34 2.23
CA TYR A 19 -10.45 1.35 2.00
C TYR A 19 -10.79 0.28 0.96
N LEU A 20 -12.05 0.17 0.54
CA LEU A 20 -12.49 -0.81 -0.45
C LEU A 20 -12.48 -0.19 -1.84
N ASP A 21 -11.89 -0.89 -2.79
CA ASP A 21 -12.02 -0.56 -4.21
C ASP A 21 -13.34 -1.08 -4.81
N ARG A 22 -13.52 -0.85 -6.12
CA ARG A 22 -14.69 -1.28 -6.89
C ARG A 22 -14.96 -2.80 -6.85
N ASP A 23 -13.94 -3.61 -6.59
CA ASP A 23 -14.03 -5.07 -6.50
C ASP A 23 -14.19 -5.51 -5.03
N GLY A 24 -14.37 -4.57 -4.10
CA GLY A 24 -14.53 -4.83 -2.67
C GLY A 24 -13.23 -5.27 -1.99
N ALA A 25 -12.05 -5.01 -2.56
CA ALA A 25 -10.78 -5.40 -1.96
C ALA A 25 -10.09 -4.23 -1.26
N ASN A 26 -9.42 -4.54 -0.14
CA ASN A 26 -8.53 -3.60 0.52
C ASN A 26 -7.14 -3.66 -0.10
N ARG A 27 -6.79 -2.62 -0.88
CA ARG A 27 -5.46 -2.45 -1.49
C ARG A 27 -4.57 -1.44 -0.76
N ALA A 28 -5.17 -0.57 0.07
CA ALA A 28 -4.47 0.55 0.69
C ALA A 28 -3.97 0.25 2.12
N ALA A 29 -4.73 -0.49 2.93
CA ALA A 29 -4.43 -0.67 4.35
C ALA A 29 -3.67 -1.98 4.63
N TRP A 30 -2.68 -1.87 5.52
CA TRP A 30 -1.86 -2.98 5.98
C TRP A 30 -2.61 -3.85 7.01
N PRO A 31 -2.66 -5.19 6.86
CA PRO A 31 -3.50 -6.06 7.67
C PRO A 31 -2.82 -6.63 8.92
N ALA A 32 -1.65 -6.12 9.31
CA ALA A 32 -0.94 -6.56 10.51
C ALA A 32 -0.44 -5.36 11.34
N SER A 33 0.34 -5.61 12.39
CA SER A 33 0.86 -4.53 13.22
C SER A 33 1.81 -3.61 12.44
N THR A 34 1.87 -2.34 12.84
CA THR A 34 2.81 -1.34 12.28
C THR A 34 4.27 -1.76 12.47
N VAL A 35 4.59 -2.46 13.57
CA VAL A 35 5.92 -3.03 13.80
C VAL A 35 6.26 -4.09 12.74
N ASN A 36 5.30 -4.94 12.38
CA ASN A 36 5.50 -5.92 11.31
C ASN A 36 5.68 -5.24 9.94
N TYR A 37 4.95 -4.16 9.68
CA TYR A 37 5.16 -3.36 8.48
C TYR A 37 6.60 -2.82 8.42
N TRP A 38 7.02 -2.12 9.48
CA TRP A 38 8.37 -1.54 9.55
C TRP A 38 9.47 -2.58 9.36
N LEU A 39 9.38 -3.74 10.04
CA LEU A 39 10.38 -4.79 9.89
C LEU A 39 10.49 -5.32 8.46
N ARG A 40 9.38 -5.33 7.71
CA ARG A 40 9.33 -5.85 6.33
C ARG A 40 9.75 -4.82 5.28
N THR A 41 9.59 -3.53 5.55
CA THR A 41 9.87 -2.47 4.56
C THR A 41 11.07 -1.59 4.89
N ARG A 42 11.68 -1.75 6.08
CA ARG A 42 12.85 -0.95 6.51
C ARG A 42 14.10 -1.06 5.62
N ARG A 43 14.15 -2.04 4.72
CA ARG A 43 15.20 -2.17 3.71
C ARG A 43 14.52 -2.15 2.35
N LEU A 44 14.92 -1.19 1.53
CA LEU A 44 14.47 -1.09 0.14
C LEU A 44 15.24 -2.11 -0.70
N ASP A 45 14.52 -2.90 -1.49
CA ASP A 45 15.10 -3.72 -2.54
C ASP A 45 14.95 -2.98 -3.88
N PRO A 46 16.04 -2.52 -4.52
CA PRO A 46 15.97 -1.83 -5.80
C PRO A 46 15.30 -2.66 -6.91
N ALA A 47 15.29 -3.99 -6.81
CA ALA A 47 14.65 -4.85 -7.80
C ALA A 47 13.12 -4.74 -7.81
N ASP A 48 12.51 -4.26 -6.72
CA ASP A 48 11.07 -4.02 -6.62
C ASP A 48 10.62 -2.72 -7.31
N PHE A 49 11.55 -1.89 -7.79
CA PHE A 49 11.28 -0.56 -8.33
C PHE A 49 11.89 -0.35 -9.72
N GLU A 50 11.12 0.28 -10.60
CA GLU A 50 11.66 0.89 -11.81
C GLU A 50 12.22 2.27 -11.46
N VAL A 51 13.54 2.43 -11.51
CA VAL A 51 14.20 3.68 -11.19
C VAL A 51 14.23 4.56 -12.42
N GLU A 52 13.33 5.53 -12.49
CA GLU A 52 13.37 6.58 -13.50
C GLU A 52 14.27 7.73 -13.03
N ARG A 53 15.20 8.14 -13.89
CA ARG A 53 15.89 9.42 -13.71
C ARG A 53 14.91 10.52 -14.06
N LEU A 54 14.43 11.25 -13.06
CA LEU A 54 13.77 12.52 -13.29
C LEU A 54 14.82 13.48 -13.87
N GLU A 55 14.77 13.70 -15.18
CA GLU A 55 15.45 14.84 -15.80
C GLU A 55 14.80 16.09 -15.23
N GLN A 56 15.53 16.84 -14.40
CA GLN A 56 15.00 18.11 -13.92
C GLN A 56 14.74 19.00 -15.13
N PRO A 57 13.51 19.51 -15.33
CA PRO A 57 13.30 20.49 -16.38
C PRO A 57 14.21 21.68 -16.09
N ALA A 58 15.09 22.00 -17.03
CA ALA A 58 15.96 23.16 -16.94
C ALA A 58 15.09 24.41 -16.85
N GLY A 59 15.10 25.06 -15.69
CA GLY A 59 14.48 26.37 -15.49
C GLY A 59 13.00 26.32 -15.14
N ARG A 60 12.70 26.44 -13.85
CA ARG A 60 11.60 27.30 -13.42
C ARG A 60 12.26 28.61 -12.95
N PRO A 61 11.87 29.79 -13.46
CA PRO A 61 12.29 31.04 -12.84
C PRO A 61 11.79 31.13 -11.38
#